data_AF-A0A397UT92-F1
#
_entry.id   AF-A0A397UT92-F1
#
_cell.length_a   1.000
_cell.length_b   1.000
_cell.length_c   1.000
_cell.angle_alpha   90.00
_cell.angle_beta   90.00
_cell.angle_gamma   90.00
#
_symmetry.space_group_name_H-M   'P 1'
#
loop_
_entity.id
_entity.type
_entity.pdbx_description
1 polymer ?
#
loop_
_entity_poly.entity_id
_entity_poly.type
_entity_poly.pdbx_seq_one_letter_code
_entity_poly.pdbx_strand_id
1 'polypeptide(L)'
;MQDYLNALNIVFDYNKEIGHLDGNVAPIVADWPGQRYIRQALTHFHKKNENSILKKIVSVVPLLGPLHVTLNTKEQVMKIYYPFFEKLFHFVFGERKILAKKPRPWRTNLLLELAFTAWIEIKEHIVKKFIFLQKNIEYQVIMELLDNIVPASLDIYALLFRSGSFDNYVETIFRIWTLALRWHRKNYNKAPLAFLSDLFYWEKIEHPMREAIKKNLVQFNDYWVENMHSRIRATTSPKDAADNIQKQAYL
;
A
#
# COMPACT_ATOMS: atom_id res chain seq x y z
N MET A 1 -7.52 12.68 -14.94
CA MET A 1 -7.45 13.87 -14.06
C MET A 1 -8.82 14.51 -13.95
N GLN A 2 -9.48 14.85 -15.05
CA GLN A 2 -10.83 15.43 -15.02
C GLN A 2 -11.83 14.58 -14.23
N ASP A 3 -11.82 13.25 -14.41
CA ASP A 3 -12.73 12.36 -13.66
C ASP A 3 -12.50 12.41 -12.15
N TYR A 4 -11.23 12.54 -11.72
CA TYR A 4 -10.89 12.69 -10.31
C TYR A 4 -11.33 14.05 -9.76
N LEU A 5 -11.20 15.12 -10.55
CA LEU A 5 -11.71 16.44 -10.18
C LEU A 5 -13.24 16.41 -10.07
N ASN A 6 -13.93 15.78 -11.01
CA ASN A 6 -15.38 15.62 -10.97
C ASN A 6 -15.82 14.85 -9.71
N ALA A 7 -15.13 13.76 -9.36
CA ALA A 7 -15.40 13.01 -8.13
C ALA A 7 -15.15 13.84 -6.87
N LEU A 8 -14.05 14.60 -6.81
CA LEU A 8 -13.75 15.49 -5.68
C LEU A 8 -14.75 16.64 -5.59
N ASN A 9 -15.24 17.17 -6.71
CA ASN A 9 -16.23 18.22 -6.73
C ASN A 9 -17.53 17.77 -6.04
N ILE A 10 -17.97 16.52 -6.23
CA ILE A 10 -19.12 15.96 -5.52
C ILE A 10 -18.89 16.00 -4.00
N VAL A 11 -17.69 15.62 -3.54
CA VAL A 11 -17.32 15.67 -2.11
C VAL A 11 -17.28 17.11 -1.60
N PHE A 12 -16.74 18.04 -2.39
CA PHE A 12 -16.65 19.45 -2.05
C PHE A 12 -18.00 20.15 -2.01
N ASP A 13 -18.93 19.75 -2.88
CA ASP A 13 -20.31 20.24 -2.93
C ASP A 13 -21.09 19.79 -1.70
N TYR A 14 -21.03 18.50 -1.34
CA TYR A 14 -21.58 18.02 -0.07
C TYR A 14 -20.98 18.78 1.12
N ASN A 15 -19.68 19.09 1.07
CA ASN A 15 -19.04 19.85 2.12
C ASN A 15 -19.52 21.31 2.24
N LYS A 16 -20.07 21.92 1.17
CA LYS A 16 -20.59 23.31 1.24
C LYS A 16 -21.71 23.45 2.26
N GLU A 17 -22.48 22.39 2.50
CA GLU A 17 -23.61 22.41 3.44
C GLU A 17 -23.17 22.30 4.90
N ILE A 18 -22.04 21.64 5.17
CA ILE A 18 -21.57 21.30 6.52
C ILE A 18 -20.34 22.08 6.98
N GLY A 19 -19.61 22.74 6.07
CA GLY A 19 -18.48 23.62 6.39
C GLY A 19 -17.22 22.93 6.93
N HIS A 20 -17.14 21.58 6.94
CA HIS A 20 -16.04 20.88 7.62
C HIS A 20 -14.64 21.13 7.04
N LEU A 21 -14.51 21.59 5.80
CA LEU A 21 -13.20 21.88 5.18
C LEU A 21 -12.74 23.33 5.39
N ASP A 22 -13.55 24.18 6.02
CA ASP A 22 -13.22 25.59 6.21
C ASP A 22 -12.17 25.71 7.32
N GLY A 23 -10.91 25.94 6.92
CA GLY A 23 -9.76 25.98 7.82
C GLY A 23 -9.21 24.61 8.24
N ASN A 24 -9.80 23.52 7.74
CA ASN A 24 -9.38 22.15 8.04
C ASN A 24 -8.77 21.44 6.82
N VAL A 25 -8.05 20.35 7.10
CA VAL A 25 -7.45 19.48 6.09
C VAL A 25 -8.18 18.14 6.06
N ALA A 26 -8.54 17.67 4.87
CA ALA A 26 -9.05 16.33 4.59
C ALA A 26 -7.94 15.42 4.04
N PRO A 27 -7.45 14.48 4.85
CA PRO A 27 -6.56 13.44 4.40
C PRO A 27 -7.31 12.42 3.53
N ILE A 28 -6.86 12.18 2.30
CA ILE A 28 -7.43 11.19 1.39
C ILE A 28 -6.45 10.03 1.23
N VAL A 29 -6.77 8.92 1.85
CA VAL A 29 -6.00 7.67 1.76
C VAL A 29 -6.37 6.98 0.46
N ALA A 30 -5.40 6.81 -0.44
CA ALA A 30 -5.68 6.27 -1.76
C ALA A 30 -4.51 5.46 -2.34
N ASP A 31 -4.83 4.72 -3.39
CA ASP A 31 -3.84 4.12 -4.27
C ASP A 31 -3.06 5.18 -5.06
N TRP A 32 -2.13 4.74 -5.90
CA TRP A 32 -1.26 5.68 -6.63
C TRP A 32 -2.02 6.65 -7.56
N PRO A 33 -2.95 6.21 -8.42
CA PRO A 33 -3.83 7.11 -9.15
C PRO A 33 -4.48 8.19 -8.28
N GLY A 34 -5.12 7.81 -7.16
CA GLY A 34 -5.75 8.76 -6.25
C GLY A 34 -4.75 9.78 -5.68
N GLN A 35 -3.57 9.34 -5.28
CA GLN A 35 -2.53 10.26 -4.81
C GLN A 35 -2.00 11.17 -5.93
N ARG A 36 -1.70 10.60 -7.10
CA ARG A 36 -1.06 11.30 -8.21
C ARG A 36 -1.97 12.41 -8.75
N TYR A 37 -3.24 12.10 -9.02
CA TYR A 37 -4.12 13.08 -9.65
C TYR A 37 -4.49 14.23 -8.70
N ILE A 38 -4.63 13.96 -7.39
CA ILE A 38 -4.82 15.01 -6.38
C ILE A 38 -3.58 15.91 -6.31
N ARG A 39 -2.37 15.35 -6.23
CA ARG A 39 -1.12 16.12 -6.23
C ARG A 39 -0.93 16.94 -7.51
N GLN A 40 -1.32 16.38 -8.65
CA GLN A 40 -1.33 17.11 -9.93
C GLN A 40 -2.30 18.28 -9.88
N ALA A 41 -3.52 18.10 -9.38
CA ALA A 41 -4.51 19.17 -9.25
C ALA A 41 -4.00 20.30 -8.34
N LEU A 42 -3.45 19.98 -7.17
CA LEU A 42 -2.81 20.95 -6.26
C LEU A 42 -1.70 21.74 -6.97
N THR A 43 -0.84 21.04 -7.72
CA THR A 43 0.25 21.68 -8.47
C THR A 43 -0.27 22.64 -9.54
N HIS A 44 -1.32 22.25 -10.27
CA HIS A 44 -1.92 23.10 -11.31
C HIS A 44 -2.60 24.33 -10.70
N PHE A 45 -3.32 24.16 -9.59
CA PHE A 45 -3.93 25.24 -8.83
C PHE A 45 -2.90 26.30 -8.44
N HIS A 46 -1.77 25.89 -7.84
CA HIS A 46 -0.72 26.84 -7.42
C HIS A 46 0.09 27.44 -8.57
N LYS A 47 0.33 26.71 -9.67
CA LYS A 47 1.19 27.20 -10.76
C LYS A 47 0.48 28.06 -11.79
N LYS A 48 -0.80 27.82 -12.06
CA LYS A 48 -1.49 28.39 -13.22
C LYS A 48 -2.70 29.26 -12.89
N ASN A 49 -3.12 29.35 -11.62
CA ASN A 49 -4.42 29.92 -11.26
C ASN A 49 -5.53 29.42 -12.22
N GLU A 50 -5.53 28.11 -12.50
CA GLU A 50 -6.55 27.50 -13.35
C GLU A 50 -7.91 27.62 -12.65
N ASN A 51 -8.74 28.55 -13.10
CA ASN A 51 -10.09 28.82 -12.57
C ASN A 51 -11.03 27.59 -12.61
N SER A 52 -10.65 26.52 -13.31
CA SER A 52 -11.41 25.26 -13.40
C SER A 52 -11.25 24.37 -12.16
N ILE A 53 -10.26 24.63 -11.29
CA ILE A 53 -10.03 23.84 -10.07
C ILE A 53 -10.61 24.60 -8.87
N LEU A 54 -11.52 23.95 -8.14
CA LEU A 54 -12.11 24.54 -6.94
C LEU A 54 -11.03 24.84 -5.89
N LYS A 55 -11.10 26.04 -5.29
CA LYS A 55 -10.19 26.47 -4.21
C LYS A 55 -10.13 25.47 -3.05
N LYS A 56 -11.22 24.72 -2.79
CA LYS A 56 -11.28 23.66 -1.77
C LYS A 56 -10.26 22.54 -1.97
N ILE A 57 -9.63 22.41 -3.15
CA ILE A 57 -8.58 21.41 -3.38
C ILE A 57 -7.40 21.56 -2.41
N VAL A 58 -7.10 22.79 -1.94
CA VAL A 58 -5.98 23.05 -1.01
C VAL A 58 -6.21 22.44 0.37
N SER A 59 -7.45 22.12 0.71
CA SER A 59 -7.78 21.42 1.95
C SER A 59 -7.50 19.92 1.85
N VAL A 60 -7.15 19.36 0.68
CA VAL A 60 -6.97 17.91 0.52
C VAL A 60 -5.50 17.52 0.60
N VAL A 61 -5.21 16.48 1.40
CA VAL A 61 -3.86 15.90 1.50
C VAL A 61 -3.90 14.40 1.14
N PRO A 62 -3.32 13.98 0.01
CA PRO A 62 -3.31 12.58 -0.37
C PRO A 62 -2.29 11.77 0.45
N LEU A 63 -2.76 10.71 1.12
CA LEU A 63 -1.97 9.80 1.93
C LEU A 63 -1.83 8.42 1.29
N LEU A 64 -0.80 7.69 1.71
CA LEU A 64 -0.50 6.34 1.24
C LEU A 64 -1.55 5.34 1.71
N GLY A 65 -2.17 4.61 0.77
CA GLY A 65 -3.04 3.48 1.07
C GLY A 65 -2.28 2.28 1.66
N PRO A 66 -2.37 2.02 2.98
CA PRO A 66 -1.59 0.97 3.63
C PRO A 66 -1.99 -0.45 3.17
N LEU A 67 -3.27 -0.68 2.85
CA LEU A 67 -3.71 -1.96 2.31
C LEU A 67 -3.11 -2.18 0.92
N HIS A 68 -3.17 -1.16 0.07
CA HIS A 68 -2.62 -1.21 -1.28
C HIS A 68 -1.12 -1.47 -1.30
N VAL A 69 -0.35 -0.85 -0.39
CA VAL A 69 1.07 -1.14 -0.21
C VAL A 69 1.28 -2.62 0.06
N THR A 70 0.55 -3.18 1.02
CA THR A 70 0.68 -4.58 1.43
C THR A 70 0.38 -5.54 0.30
N LEU A 71 -0.76 -5.36 -0.37
CA LEU A 71 -1.18 -6.22 -1.49
C LEU A 71 -0.16 -6.18 -2.63
N ASN A 72 0.36 -4.99 -2.95
CA ASN A 72 1.35 -4.83 -4.01
C ASN A 72 2.71 -5.41 -3.61
N THR A 73 3.15 -5.23 -2.37
CA THR A 73 4.39 -5.82 -1.86
C THR A 73 4.31 -7.34 -1.92
N LYS A 74 3.25 -7.95 -1.38
CA LYS A 74 3.06 -9.41 -1.43
C LYS A 74 3.07 -9.95 -2.87
N GLU A 75 2.38 -9.28 -3.80
CA GLU A 75 2.41 -9.67 -5.21
C GLU A 75 3.81 -9.55 -5.83
N GLN A 76 4.58 -8.49 -5.50
CA GLN A 76 5.94 -8.31 -6.02
C GLN A 76 6.90 -9.36 -5.48
N VAL A 77 6.87 -9.63 -4.17
CA VAL A 77 7.71 -10.64 -3.53
C VAL A 77 7.51 -12.01 -4.20
N MET A 78 6.25 -12.41 -4.40
CA MET A 78 5.92 -13.66 -5.09
C MET A 78 6.43 -13.71 -6.54
N LYS A 79 6.42 -12.59 -7.27
CA LYS A 79 6.87 -12.54 -8.66
C LYS A 79 8.39 -12.64 -8.77
N ILE A 80 9.08 -11.90 -7.92
CA ILE A 80 10.54 -11.76 -7.98
C ILE A 80 11.22 -13.03 -7.47
N TYR A 81 10.71 -13.57 -6.37
CA TYR A 81 11.22 -14.80 -5.76
C TYR A 81 10.35 -16.01 -6.14
N TYR A 82 9.70 -15.96 -7.31
CA TYR A 82 8.87 -17.05 -7.79
C TYR A 82 9.58 -18.42 -7.76
N PRO A 83 10.86 -18.56 -8.19
CA PRO A 83 11.57 -19.84 -8.11
C PRO A 83 11.70 -20.39 -6.69
N PHE A 84 11.90 -19.52 -5.70
CA PHE A 84 11.94 -19.92 -4.29
C PHE A 84 10.56 -20.41 -3.83
N PHE A 85 9.51 -19.64 -4.07
CA PHE A 85 8.16 -19.99 -3.65
C PHE A 85 7.59 -21.20 -4.40
N GLU A 86 8.01 -21.43 -5.65
CA GLU A 86 7.67 -22.64 -6.40
C GLU A 86 8.30 -23.88 -5.78
N LYS A 87 9.58 -23.82 -5.38
CA LYS A 87 10.23 -24.91 -4.63
C LYS A 87 9.53 -25.18 -3.30
N LEU A 88 9.23 -24.13 -2.53
CA LEU A 88 8.47 -24.26 -1.29
C LEU A 88 7.08 -24.90 -1.54
N PHE A 89 6.38 -24.45 -2.57
CA PHE A 89 5.06 -24.97 -2.93
C PHE A 89 5.13 -26.44 -3.33
N HIS A 90 6.06 -26.86 -4.18
CA HIS A 90 6.21 -28.27 -4.56
C HIS A 90 6.63 -29.15 -3.40
N PHE A 91 7.46 -28.65 -2.49
CA PHE A 91 7.84 -29.37 -1.28
C PHE A 91 6.62 -29.67 -0.39
N VAL A 92 5.74 -28.68 -0.19
CA VAL A 92 4.59 -28.80 0.73
C VAL A 92 3.40 -29.51 0.07
N PHE A 93 3.11 -29.23 -1.22
CA PHE A 93 1.88 -29.68 -1.88
C PHE A 93 2.10 -30.79 -2.93
N GLY A 94 3.36 -31.13 -3.21
CA GLY A 94 3.77 -32.18 -4.15
C GLY A 94 4.21 -31.63 -5.52
N GLU A 95 5.21 -32.29 -6.12
CA GLU A 95 5.87 -31.86 -7.36
C GLU A 95 4.97 -31.80 -8.60
N ARG A 96 3.86 -32.55 -8.60
CA ARG A 96 2.90 -32.56 -9.71
C ARG A 96 1.90 -31.39 -9.67
N LYS A 97 1.87 -30.62 -8.57
CA LYS A 97 0.95 -29.48 -8.44
C LYS A 97 1.55 -28.25 -9.10
N ILE A 98 0.71 -27.44 -9.76
CA ILE A 98 1.16 -26.24 -10.46
C ILE A 98 0.92 -25.00 -9.59
N LEU A 99 1.99 -24.25 -9.30
CA LEU A 99 1.87 -22.89 -8.79
C LEU A 99 1.58 -21.95 -9.97
N ALA A 100 0.49 -21.18 -9.90
CA ALA A 100 0.19 -20.19 -10.92
C ALA A 100 1.22 -19.05 -10.87
N LYS A 101 1.63 -18.50 -12.02
CA LYS A 101 2.53 -17.32 -12.09
C LYS A 101 1.99 -16.10 -11.35
N LYS A 102 0.67 -15.99 -11.22
CA LYS A 102 -0.02 -15.05 -10.35
C LYS A 102 -0.95 -15.81 -9.40
N PRO A 103 -0.46 -16.28 -8.24
CA PRO A 103 -1.28 -16.99 -7.27
C PRO A 103 -2.43 -16.13 -6.76
N ARG A 104 -3.51 -16.77 -6.31
CA ARG A 104 -4.60 -16.07 -5.62
C ARG A 104 -4.08 -15.47 -4.30
N PRO A 105 -4.66 -14.35 -3.81
CA PRO A 105 -4.19 -13.68 -2.59
C PRO A 105 -4.04 -14.61 -1.38
N TRP A 106 -4.99 -15.52 -1.15
CA TRP A 106 -4.90 -16.48 -0.05
C TRP A 106 -3.71 -17.43 -0.17
N ARG A 107 -3.36 -17.84 -1.40
CA ARG A 107 -2.22 -18.73 -1.68
C ARG A 107 -0.89 -17.99 -1.54
N THR A 108 -0.85 -16.74 -1.98
CA THR A 108 0.29 -15.85 -1.71
C THR A 108 0.49 -15.69 -0.21
N ASN A 109 -0.56 -15.41 0.57
CA ASN A 109 -0.43 -15.28 2.01
C ASN A 109 0.07 -16.58 2.64
N LEU A 110 -0.53 -17.72 2.29
CA LEU A 110 -0.11 -19.03 2.79
C LEU A 110 1.38 -19.32 2.55
N LEU A 111 1.89 -19.05 1.35
CA LEU A 111 3.30 -19.31 1.04
C LEU A 111 4.25 -18.36 1.78
N LEU A 112 3.87 -17.10 1.98
CA LEU A 112 4.65 -16.16 2.78
C LEU A 112 4.67 -16.56 4.25
N GLU A 113 3.53 -16.95 4.82
CA GLU A 113 3.41 -17.43 6.21
C GLU A 113 4.22 -18.71 6.44
N LEU A 114 4.15 -19.67 5.50
CA LEU A 114 4.96 -20.89 5.55
C LEU A 114 6.46 -20.58 5.50
N ALA A 115 6.88 -19.67 4.60
CA ALA A 115 8.27 -19.25 4.52
C ALA A 115 8.74 -18.58 5.82
N PHE A 116 7.94 -17.67 6.37
CA PHE A 116 8.24 -16.96 7.61
C PHE A 116 8.34 -17.90 8.81
N THR A 117 7.31 -18.71 9.03
CA THR A 117 7.24 -19.62 10.19
C THR A 117 8.34 -20.66 10.13
N ALA A 118 8.56 -21.29 8.97
CA ALA A 118 9.64 -22.26 8.82
C ALA A 118 11.00 -21.61 9.02
N TRP A 119 11.19 -20.38 8.54
CA TRP A 119 12.44 -19.67 8.71
C TRP A 119 12.76 -19.38 10.17
N ILE A 120 11.79 -18.92 10.96
CA ILE A 120 11.97 -18.70 12.41
C ILE A 120 12.53 -19.95 13.10
N GLU A 121 11.97 -21.12 12.79
CA GLU A 121 12.37 -22.40 13.40
C GLU A 121 13.79 -22.83 13.01
N ILE A 122 14.16 -22.65 11.74
CA ILE A 122 15.43 -23.20 11.21
C ILE A 122 16.57 -22.18 11.13
N LYS A 123 16.29 -20.88 11.29
CA LYS A 123 17.25 -19.79 11.04
C LYS A 123 18.57 -20.01 11.74
N GLU A 124 18.54 -20.28 13.04
CA GLU A 124 19.78 -20.43 13.83
C GLU A 124 20.66 -21.56 13.30
N HIS A 125 20.06 -22.70 12.94
CA HIS A 125 20.74 -23.85 12.38
C HIS A 125 21.33 -23.56 11.00
N ILE A 126 20.57 -22.88 10.13
CA ILE A 126 21.02 -22.50 8.80
C ILE A 126 22.16 -21.48 8.87
N VAL A 127 22.02 -20.43 9.67
CA VAL A 127 23.06 -19.39 9.82
C VAL A 127 24.35 -19.99 10.36
N LYS A 128 24.28 -20.85 11.39
CA LYS A 128 25.46 -21.54 11.93
C LYS A 128 26.12 -22.45 10.89
N LYS A 129 25.32 -23.25 10.16
CA LYS A 129 25.83 -24.21 9.17
C LYS A 129 26.46 -23.54 7.96
N PHE A 130 25.92 -22.40 7.52
CA PHE A 130 26.32 -21.73 6.28
C PHE A 130 27.05 -20.40 6.51
N ILE A 131 27.56 -20.14 7.71
CA ILE A 131 28.26 -18.88 8.06
C ILE A 131 29.44 -18.56 7.13
N PHE A 132 30.11 -19.58 6.61
CA PHE A 132 31.21 -19.42 5.65
C PHE A 132 30.75 -18.82 4.30
N LEU A 133 29.46 -18.87 3.98
CA LEU A 133 28.84 -18.26 2.79
C LEU A 133 28.36 -16.82 3.03
N GLN A 134 28.65 -16.20 4.18
CA GLN A 134 28.14 -14.85 4.50
C GLN A 134 28.47 -13.76 3.46
N LYS A 135 29.55 -13.93 2.68
CA LYS A 135 29.94 -13.02 1.58
C LYS A 135 29.37 -13.42 0.22
N ASN A 136 28.73 -14.58 0.11
CA ASN A 136 28.13 -15.07 -1.12
C ASN A 136 26.80 -14.31 -1.37
N ILE A 137 26.64 -13.84 -2.61
CA ILE A 137 25.50 -13.00 -3.01
C ILE A 137 24.18 -13.79 -2.94
N GLU A 138 24.16 -15.04 -3.38
CA GLU A 138 22.94 -15.86 -3.36
C GLU A 138 22.48 -16.13 -1.93
N TYR A 139 23.43 -16.43 -1.04
CA TYR A 139 23.15 -16.57 0.40
C TYR A 139 22.55 -15.28 0.96
N GLN A 140 23.17 -14.12 0.71
CA GLN A 140 22.64 -12.83 1.17
C GLN A 140 21.25 -12.52 0.61
N VAL A 141 20.95 -12.88 -0.64
CA VAL A 141 19.63 -12.69 -1.25
C VAL A 141 18.56 -13.52 -0.55
N ILE A 142 18.86 -14.77 -0.18
CA ILE A 142 17.93 -15.62 0.57
C ILE A 142 17.75 -15.10 2.00
N MET A 143 18.84 -14.70 2.66
CA MET A 143 18.77 -14.08 3.99
C MET A 143 17.91 -12.82 3.96
N GLU A 144 18.13 -11.93 2.99
CA GLU A 144 17.33 -10.71 2.82
C GLU A 144 15.85 -11.03 2.55
N LEU A 145 15.57 -12.05 1.73
CA LEU A 145 14.19 -12.51 1.49
C LEU A 145 13.49 -12.91 2.80
N LEU A 146 14.15 -13.75 3.61
CA LEU A 146 13.53 -14.40 4.75
C LEU A 146 13.57 -13.55 6.04
N ASP A 147 14.64 -12.79 6.26
CA ASP A 147 14.79 -11.92 7.44
C ASP A 147 14.05 -10.60 7.30
N ASN A 148 13.95 -10.05 6.08
CA ASN A 148 13.48 -8.68 5.89
C ASN A 148 12.24 -8.60 5.00
N ILE A 149 12.30 -9.17 3.79
CA ILE A 149 11.27 -8.93 2.77
C ILE A 149 9.96 -9.64 3.12
N VAL A 150 10.01 -10.92 3.49
CA VAL A 150 8.82 -11.70 3.85
C VAL A 150 8.14 -11.10 5.09
N PRO A 151 8.83 -10.87 6.23
CA PRO A 151 8.22 -10.23 7.40
C PRO A 151 7.62 -8.86 7.07
N ALA A 152 8.38 -7.98 6.39
CA ALA A 152 7.87 -6.66 6.01
C ALA A 152 6.60 -6.74 5.16
N SER A 153 6.49 -7.74 4.27
CA SER A 153 5.30 -7.92 3.44
C SER A 153 4.08 -8.43 4.21
N LEU A 154 4.28 -9.22 5.27
CA LEU A 154 3.21 -9.76 6.11
C LEU A 154 2.74 -8.72 7.14
N ASP A 155 3.69 -8.10 7.83
CA ASP A 155 3.45 -7.33 9.05
C ASP A 155 3.01 -5.89 8.78
N ILE A 156 3.44 -5.27 7.68
CA ILE A 156 3.26 -3.83 7.42
C ILE A 156 1.82 -3.36 7.66
N TYR A 157 0.82 -4.12 7.18
CA TYR A 157 -0.58 -3.82 7.45
C TYR A 157 -1.12 -4.60 8.63
N ALA A 158 -0.99 -5.93 8.62
CA ALA A 158 -1.67 -6.79 9.57
C ALA A 158 -1.26 -6.52 11.02
N LEU A 159 0.00 -6.14 11.24
CA LEU A 159 0.56 -5.89 12.57
C LEU A 159 0.86 -4.39 12.76
N LEU A 160 1.76 -3.82 11.96
CA LEU A 160 2.34 -2.50 12.23
C LEU A 160 1.32 -1.37 12.07
N PHE A 161 0.63 -1.32 10.92
CA PHE A 161 -0.41 -0.32 10.69
C PHE A 161 -1.58 -0.50 11.66
N ARG A 162 -2.10 -1.74 11.81
CA ARG A 162 -3.30 -2.02 12.61
C ARG A 162 -3.11 -1.87 14.12
N SER A 163 -1.89 -2.03 14.63
CA SER A 163 -1.54 -1.74 16.03
C SER A 163 -1.27 -0.26 16.30
N GLY A 164 -1.20 0.58 15.25
CA GLY A 164 -0.79 1.97 15.38
C GLY A 164 0.70 2.13 15.72
N SER A 165 1.53 1.11 15.48
CA SER A 165 2.97 1.13 15.72
C SER A 165 3.68 2.04 14.70
N PHE A 166 3.53 3.35 14.86
CA PHE A 166 3.89 4.35 13.88
C PHE A 166 5.36 4.30 13.44
N ASP A 167 6.31 4.26 14.38
CA ASP A 167 7.74 4.34 14.05
C ASP A 167 8.18 3.09 13.25
N ASN A 168 7.79 1.89 13.71
CA ASN A 168 8.05 0.64 12.97
C ASN A 168 7.32 0.61 11.61
N TYR A 169 6.12 1.17 11.52
CA TYR A 169 5.38 1.27 10.25
C TYR A 169 6.14 2.15 9.26
N VAL A 170 6.58 3.35 9.65
CA VAL A 170 7.35 4.26 8.80
C VAL A 170 8.67 3.64 8.36
N GLU A 171 9.39 2.99 9.28
CA GLU A 171 10.63 2.29 8.95
C GLU A 171 10.38 1.17 7.93
N THR A 172 9.31 0.40 8.11
CA THR A 172 8.95 -0.69 7.19
C THR A 172 8.49 -0.14 5.84
N ILE A 173 7.78 0.98 5.79
CA ILE A 173 7.46 1.69 4.53
C ILE A 173 8.73 2.13 3.81
N PHE A 174 9.73 2.65 4.52
CA PHE A 174 11.03 2.99 3.94
C PHE A 174 11.72 1.76 3.35
N ARG A 175 11.75 0.64 4.07
CA ARG A 175 12.29 -0.64 3.55
C ARG A 175 11.53 -1.14 2.32
N ILE A 176 10.19 -1.13 2.34
CA ILE A 176 9.37 -1.51 1.19
C ILE A 176 9.64 -0.59 -0.01
N TRP A 177 9.84 0.70 0.23
CA TRP A 177 10.18 1.66 -0.81
C TRP A 177 11.53 1.36 -1.47
N THR A 178 12.57 1.06 -0.70
CA THR A 178 13.89 0.74 -1.27
C THR A 178 13.83 -0.53 -2.12
N LEU A 179 13.04 -1.52 -1.72
CA LEU A 179 12.75 -2.72 -2.52
C LEU A 179 11.99 -2.38 -3.79
N ALA A 180 10.91 -1.60 -3.70
CA ALA A 180 10.13 -1.17 -4.85
C ALA A 180 10.96 -0.35 -5.86
N LEU A 181 11.91 0.46 -5.35
CA LEU A 181 12.86 1.20 -6.18
C LEU A 181 13.82 0.24 -6.90
N ARG A 182 14.43 -0.71 -6.19
CA ARG A 182 15.34 -1.73 -6.75
C ARG A 182 14.67 -2.56 -7.83
N TRP A 183 13.40 -2.89 -7.65
CA TRP A 183 12.63 -3.71 -8.59
C TRP A 183 11.98 -2.91 -9.72
N HIS A 184 12.24 -1.60 -9.81
CA HIS A 184 11.59 -0.70 -10.75
C HIS A 184 10.06 -0.82 -10.74
N ARG A 185 9.47 -1.06 -9.56
CA ARG A 185 8.03 -1.27 -9.42
C ARG A 185 7.31 0.02 -9.75
N LYS A 186 6.69 0.06 -10.92
CA LYS A 186 5.84 1.16 -11.37
C LYS A 186 4.88 1.58 -10.25
N ASN A 187 4.77 2.90 -10.05
CA ASN A 187 3.94 3.57 -9.05
C ASN A 187 4.45 3.47 -7.61
N TYR A 188 4.83 2.28 -7.14
CA TYR A 188 5.28 2.08 -5.75
C TYR A 188 6.75 2.45 -5.50
N ASN A 189 7.52 2.73 -6.55
CA ASN A 189 8.77 3.46 -6.41
C ASN A 189 8.57 4.95 -6.07
N LYS A 190 7.33 5.47 -6.18
CA LYS A 190 6.98 6.87 -5.94
C LYS A 190 5.97 7.08 -4.80
N ALA A 191 4.94 6.23 -4.67
CA ALA A 191 3.88 6.43 -3.67
C ALA A 191 4.40 6.42 -2.22
N PRO A 192 5.16 5.40 -1.79
CA PRO A 192 5.80 5.41 -0.47
C PRO A 192 6.75 6.59 -0.28
N LEU A 193 7.51 6.96 -1.30
CA LEU A 193 8.45 8.09 -1.25
C LEU A 193 7.72 9.42 -1.03
N ALA A 194 6.60 9.64 -1.72
CA ALA A 194 5.79 10.84 -1.55
C ALA A 194 5.25 10.95 -0.12
N PHE A 195 4.78 9.84 0.46
CA PHE A 195 4.32 9.79 1.84
C PHE A 195 5.44 10.03 2.86
N LEU A 196 6.60 9.39 2.68
CA LEU A 196 7.77 9.61 3.53
C LEU A 196 8.26 11.06 3.44
N SER A 197 8.28 11.63 2.23
CA SER A 197 8.62 13.03 2.00
C SER A 197 7.70 13.98 2.76
N ASP A 198 6.39 13.75 2.71
CA ASP A 198 5.41 14.59 3.41
C ASP A 198 5.59 14.47 4.94
N LEU A 199 5.75 13.25 5.47
CA LEU A 199 5.98 13.02 6.90
C LEU A 199 7.24 13.72 7.41
N PHE A 200 8.37 13.56 6.73
CA PHE A 200 9.63 14.18 7.14
C PHE A 200 9.60 15.70 6.97
N TYR A 201 8.90 16.20 5.96
CA TYR A 201 8.69 17.63 5.82
C TYR A 201 7.88 18.18 7.00
N TRP A 202 6.74 17.56 7.33
CA TRP A 202 5.92 17.98 8.46
C TRP A 202 6.65 17.90 9.80
N GLU A 203 7.51 16.89 9.97
CA GLU A 203 8.38 16.80 11.15
C GLU A 203 9.35 17.97 11.22
N LYS A 204 10.02 18.30 10.11
CA LYS A 204 10.97 19.42 10.03
C LYS A 204 10.35 20.77 10.35
N ILE A 205 9.11 21.01 9.94
CA ILE A 205 8.40 22.29 10.17
C ILE A 205 7.45 22.24 11.38
N GLU A 206 7.55 21.20 12.21
CA GLU A 206 6.71 20.99 13.41
C GLU A 206 5.20 21.08 13.11
N HIS A 207 4.78 20.62 11.92
CA HIS A 207 3.40 20.71 11.48
C HIS A 207 2.51 19.70 12.25
N PRO A 208 1.34 20.10 12.79
CA PRO A 208 0.47 19.25 13.61
C PRO A 208 0.03 17.94 12.94
N MET A 209 0.02 17.90 11.61
CA MET A 209 -0.34 16.71 10.84
C MET A 209 0.57 15.51 11.14
N ARG A 210 1.85 15.75 11.45
CA ARG A 210 2.79 14.68 11.83
C ARG A 210 2.32 13.93 13.06
N GLU A 211 1.93 14.67 14.09
CA GLU A 211 1.42 14.11 15.35
C GLU A 211 0.01 13.55 15.20
N ALA A 212 -0.83 14.18 14.38
CA ALA A 212 -2.16 13.66 14.07
C ALA A 212 -2.10 12.27 13.42
N ILE A 213 -1.21 12.08 12.44
CA ILE A 213 -0.98 10.78 11.80
C ILE A 213 -0.36 9.79 12.79
N LYS A 214 0.62 10.22 13.59
CA LYS A 214 1.27 9.36 14.59
C LYS A 214 0.25 8.79 15.59
N LYS A 215 -0.61 9.64 16.15
CA LYS A 215 -1.60 9.25 17.17
C LYS A 215 -2.77 8.47 16.59
N ASN A 216 -3.14 8.72 15.33
CA ASN A 216 -4.35 8.18 14.72
C ASN A 216 -4.07 7.32 13.48
N LEU A 217 -2.87 6.71 13.37
CA LEU A 217 -2.43 6.01 12.16
C LEU A 217 -3.50 5.07 11.58
N VAL A 218 -4.13 4.27 12.45
CA VAL A 218 -5.13 3.27 12.08
C VAL A 218 -6.37 3.87 11.40
N GLN A 219 -6.69 5.14 11.65
CA GLN A 219 -7.84 5.83 11.06
C GLN A 219 -7.62 6.13 9.57
N PHE A 220 -6.37 6.20 9.12
CA PHE A 220 -6.00 6.47 7.73
C PHE A 220 -5.98 5.17 6.90
N ASN A 221 -7.14 4.52 6.79
CA ASN A 221 -7.27 3.18 6.22
C ASN A 221 -8.17 3.16 4.97
N ASP A 222 -7.64 2.61 3.89
CA ASP A 222 -8.30 2.39 2.60
C ASP A 222 -9.15 1.11 2.54
N TYR A 223 -9.10 0.25 3.57
CA TYR A 223 -9.82 -1.02 3.61
C TYR A 223 -11.34 -0.88 3.43
N TRP A 224 -11.96 0.12 4.06
CA TRP A 224 -13.41 0.29 3.98
C TRP A 224 -13.87 0.57 2.54
N VAL A 225 -13.11 1.41 1.84
CA VAL A 225 -13.33 1.75 0.43
C VAL A 225 -13.13 0.50 -0.44
N GLU A 226 -12.05 -0.25 -0.24
CA GLU A 226 -11.82 -1.48 -1.01
C GLU A 226 -12.81 -2.60 -0.73
N ASN A 227 -13.32 -2.69 0.50
CA ASN A 227 -14.37 -3.64 0.85
C ASN A 227 -15.69 -3.27 0.17
N MET A 228 -16.07 -1.99 0.18
CA MET A 228 -17.23 -1.49 -0.56
C MET A 228 -17.09 -1.76 -2.06
N HIS A 229 -15.95 -1.43 -2.66
CA HIS A 229 -15.67 -1.74 -4.07
C HIS A 229 -15.79 -3.24 -4.36
N SER A 230 -15.33 -4.10 -3.45
CA SER A 230 -15.40 -5.55 -3.62
C SER A 230 -16.84 -6.07 -3.57
N ARG A 231 -17.67 -5.53 -2.67
CA ARG A 231 -19.12 -5.86 -2.62
C ARG A 231 -19.82 -5.47 -3.92
N ILE A 232 -19.60 -4.25 -4.40
CA ILE A 232 -20.19 -3.77 -5.66
C ILE A 232 -19.74 -4.63 -6.83
N ARG A 233 -18.44 -4.95 -6.94
CA ARG A 233 -17.93 -5.83 -8.01
C ARG A 233 -18.47 -7.25 -7.95
N ALA A 234 -18.89 -7.74 -6.77
CA ALA A 234 -19.48 -9.07 -6.64
C ALA A 234 -20.92 -9.12 -7.16
N THR A 235 -21.63 -8.00 -7.15
CA THR A 235 -23.04 -7.91 -7.57
C THR A 235 -23.26 -7.20 -8.91
N THR A 236 -22.18 -6.67 -9.52
CA THR A 236 -22.22 -5.95 -10.80
C THR A 236 -21.36 -6.61 -11.88
N SER A 237 -21.77 -6.45 -13.12
CA SER A 237 -21.05 -6.84 -14.33
C SER A 237 -20.31 -5.63 -14.94
N PRO A 238 -19.18 -5.81 -15.65
CA PRO A 238 -18.53 -4.73 -16.39
C PRO A 238 -19.40 -4.02 -17.44
N LYS A 239 -20.55 -4.62 -17.80
CA LYS A 239 -21.52 -4.07 -18.76
C LYS A 239 -22.66 -3.29 -18.09
N ASP A 240 -22.73 -3.29 -16.76
CA ASP A 240 -23.81 -2.63 -16.06
C ASP A 240 -23.70 -1.11 -16.21
N ALA A 241 -24.85 -0.47 -16.46
CA ALA A 241 -24.95 0.98 -16.52
C ALA A 241 -24.68 1.60 -15.14
N ALA A 242 -24.22 2.85 -15.11
CA ALA A 242 -23.93 3.58 -13.88
C ALA A 242 -25.10 3.57 -12.88
N ASP A 243 -26.33 3.70 -13.36
CA ASP A 243 -27.53 3.68 -12.52
C ASP A 243 -27.75 2.34 -11.80
N ASN A 244 -27.41 1.23 -12.46
CA ASN A 244 -27.50 -0.10 -11.85
C ASN A 244 -26.41 -0.28 -10.78
N ILE A 245 -25.20 0.20 -11.06
CA ILE A 245 -24.10 0.20 -10.09
C ILE A 245 -24.46 1.05 -8.85
N GLN A 246 -25.07 2.23 -9.05
CA GLN A 246 -25.53 3.08 -7.96
C GLN A 246 -26.58 2.39 -7.10
N LYS A 247 -27.60 1.75 -7.70
CA LYS A 247 -28.61 0.99 -6.94
C LYS A 247 -28.00 -0.14 -6.11
N GLN A 248 -27.00 -0.83 -6.65
CA GLN A 248 -26.29 -1.91 -5.95
C GLN A 248 -25.36 -1.39 -4.84
N ALA A 249 -24.87 -0.15 -4.93
CA ALA A 249 -24.04 0.46 -3.89
C ALA A 249 -24.82 0.79 -2.60
N TYR A 250 -26.15 0.87 -2.66
CA TYR A 250 -27.04 1.14 -1.53
C TYR A 250 -27.64 -0.13 -0.87
N LEU A 251 -27.22 -1.33 -1.30
CA LEU A 251 -27.59 -2.64 -0.73
C LEU A 251 -26.46 -3.23 0.14
#